data_AF-A0A1V1I420-F1
#
_entry.id   AF-A0A1V1I420-F1
#
_cell.length_a   1.000
_cell.length_b   1.000
_cell.length_c   1.000
_cell.angle_alpha   90.00
_cell.angle_beta   90.00
_cell.angle_gamma   90.00
#
_symmetry.space_group_name_H-M   'P 1'
#
loop_
_entity.id
_entity.type
_entity.pdbx_description
1 polymer ?
#
loop_
_entity_poly.entity_id
_entity_poly.type
_entity_poly.pdbx_seq_one_letter_code
_entity_poly.pdbx_strand_id
1 'polypeptide(L)'
;MKSNVKKDLDTLSKNLYLESPDLWIEFLDKVNSGIFDELVLFFATKYNYISIVKYAIDNNLIDINSKSRNKEFATIYDHLAYVARQNNYKDFSDYFSNLKNPNKEISQNNENDKTNIKTKNKDINIPSVVCKKCKSNIFEVGYIVCENKIFKFSPDENKPVEIAKEDLNSVICYNCNSLIEDTTPKDLEALCDITTCINCKNDLRSTGIIDKRNLIYNKDTNKFDLGDTYYACGKCENAINNQQKEYFKLK
;
A
#
# COMPACT_ATOMS: atom_id res chain seq x y z
N MET A 1 -31.17 -18.21 4.39
CA MET A 1 -29.71 -17.96 4.33
C MET A 1 -28.97 -19.30 4.26
N LYS A 2 -27.99 -19.47 3.36
CA LYS A 2 -27.20 -20.72 3.24
C LYS A 2 -26.44 -20.99 4.56
N SER A 3 -26.22 -22.26 4.91
CA SER A 3 -25.55 -22.68 6.16
C SER A 3 -24.18 -22.03 6.35
N ASN A 4 -23.40 -21.91 5.28
CA ASN A 4 -22.06 -21.31 5.32
C ASN A 4 -22.10 -19.81 5.65
N VAL A 5 -23.06 -19.05 5.10
CA VAL A 5 -23.21 -17.62 5.37
C VAL A 5 -23.57 -17.38 6.84
N LYS A 6 -24.38 -18.27 7.44
CA LYS A 6 -24.74 -18.19 8.87
C LYS A 6 -23.53 -18.38 9.76
N LYS A 7 -22.71 -19.40 9.47
CA LYS A 7 -21.46 -19.66 10.19
C LYS A 7 -20.48 -18.48 10.08
N ASP A 8 -20.36 -17.89 8.90
CA ASP A 8 -19.46 -16.75 8.68
C ASP A 8 -19.96 -15.50 9.43
N LEU A 9 -21.27 -15.26 9.47
CA LEU A 9 -21.87 -14.19 10.27
C LEU A 9 -21.67 -14.39 11.78
N ASP A 10 -21.83 -15.62 12.28
CA ASP A 10 -21.59 -15.94 13.69
C ASP A 10 -20.10 -15.73 14.07
N THR A 11 -19.18 -16.02 13.14
CA THR A 11 -17.74 -15.82 13.35
C THR A 11 -17.37 -14.34 13.30
N LEU A 12 -17.92 -13.61 12.33
CA LEU A 12 -17.76 -12.16 12.20
C LEU A 12 -18.28 -11.42 13.44
N SER A 13 -19.45 -11.82 13.95
CA SER A 13 -20.05 -11.26 15.16
C SER A 13 -19.10 -11.38 16.36
N LYS A 14 -18.46 -12.54 16.55
CA LYS A 14 -17.48 -12.75 17.62
C LYS A 14 -16.24 -11.86 17.47
N ASN A 15 -15.72 -11.71 16.25
CA ASN A 15 -14.58 -10.82 15.99
C ASN A 15 -14.93 -9.37 16.31
N LEU A 16 -16.12 -8.92 15.89
CA LEU A 16 -16.56 -7.55 16.10
C LEU A 16 -16.85 -7.25 17.58
N TYR A 17 -17.37 -8.23 18.34
CA TYR A 17 -17.55 -8.10 19.79
C TYR A 17 -16.24 -7.78 20.51
N LEU A 18 -15.12 -8.38 20.07
CA LEU A 18 -13.81 -8.16 20.68
C LEU A 18 -13.18 -6.82 20.26
N GLU A 19 -13.38 -6.40 19.01
CA GLU A 19 -12.77 -5.16 18.48
C GLU A 19 -13.57 -3.90 18.85
N SER A 20 -14.90 -3.96 18.80
CA SER A 20 -15.78 -2.80 18.95
C SER A 20 -17.16 -3.20 19.49
N PRO A 21 -17.31 -3.38 20.81
CA PRO A 21 -18.58 -3.77 21.44
C PRO A 21 -19.76 -2.85 21.11
N ASP A 22 -19.51 -1.54 20.94
CA ASP A 22 -20.54 -0.55 20.62
C ASP A 22 -21.12 -0.78 19.21
N LEU A 23 -20.26 -1.06 18.23
CA LEU A 23 -20.67 -1.35 16.85
C LEU A 23 -21.19 -2.78 16.69
N TRP A 24 -20.81 -3.68 17.61
CA TRP A 24 -21.30 -5.05 17.63
C TRP A 24 -22.81 -5.14 17.87
N ILE A 25 -23.36 -4.31 18.77
CA ILE A 25 -24.82 -4.30 19.03
C ILE A 25 -25.58 -3.91 17.76
N GLU A 26 -25.18 -2.80 17.11
CA GLU A 26 -25.83 -2.36 15.87
C GLU A 26 -25.69 -3.40 14.74
N PHE A 27 -24.53 -4.03 14.62
CA PHE A 27 -24.31 -5.11 13.66
C PHE A 27 -25.23 -6.31 13.93
N LEU A 28 -25.32 -6.75 15.18
CA LEU A 28 -26.12 -7.90 15.57
C LEU A 28 -27.61 -7.67 15.32
N ASP A 29 -28.13 -6.48 15.66
CA ASP A 29 -29.53 -6.10 15.42
C ASP A 29 -29.86 -6.12 13.93
N LYS A 30 -28.97 -5.60 13.08
CA LYS A 30 -29.15 -5.63 11.62
C LYS A 30 -29.17 -7.05 11.08
N VAL A 31 -28.19 -7.87 11.46
CA VAL A 31 -28.09 -9.27 10.99
C VAL A 31 -29.31 -10.08 11.42
N ASN A 32 -29.76 -9.94 12.67
CA ASN A 32 -30.97 -10.62 13.17
C ASN A 32 -32.24 -10.15 12.45
N SER A 33 -32.28 -8.88 12.04
CA SER A 33 -33.37 -8.30 11.25
C SER A 33 -33.25 -8.60 9.75
N GLY A 34 -32.21 -9.31 9.31
CA GLY A 34 -31.97 -9.62 7.90
C GLY A 34 -31.51 -8.42 7.06
N ILE A 35 -31.02 -7.35 7.69
CA ILE A 35 -30.57 -6.12 7.04
C ILE A 35 -29.09 -6.23 6.71
N PHE A 36 -28.76 -6.15 5.42
CA PHE A 36 -27.38 -6.18 4.90
C PHE A 36 -27.01 -4.80 4.36
N ASP A 37 -26.87 -3.80 5.23
CA ASP A 37 -26.49 -2.45 4.83
C ASP A 37 -24.96 -2.27 4.75
N GLU A 38 -24.51 -1.07 4.39
CA GLU A 38 -23.09 -0.75 4.23
C GLU A 38 -22.23 -1.12 5.46
N LEU A 39 -22.76 -0.98 6.68
CA LEU A 39 -22.03 -1.34 7.90
C LEU A 39 -21.72 -2.84 7.93
N VAL A 40 -22.73 -3.66 7.64
CA VAL A 40 -22.61 -5.12 7.64
C VAL A 40 -21.62 -5.57 6.56
N LEU A 41 -21.73 -5.00 5.36
CA LEU A 41 -20.84 -5.34 4.24
C LEU A 41 -19.41 -4.82 4.47
N PHE A 42 -19.25 -3.66 5.11
CA PHE A 42 -17.93 -3.12 5.47
C PHE A 42 -17.17 -4.08 6.36
N PHE A 43 -17.79 -4.55 7.45
CA PHE A 43 -17.14 -5.49 8.36
C PHE A 43 -16.91 -6.86 7.70
N ALA A 44 -17.86 -7.36 6.92
CA ALA A 44 -17.66 -8.58 6.15
C ALA A 44 -16.46 -8.45 5.18
N THR A 45 -16.28 -7.29 4.56
CA THR A 45 -15.14 -7.02 3.68
C THR A 45 -13.84 -6.88 4.48
N LYS A 46 -13.84 -6.12 5.58
CA LYS A 46 -12.68 -5.88 6.45
C LYS A 46 -12.09 -7.18 7.01
N TYR A 47 -12.93 -8.17 7.33
CA TYR A 47 -12.50 -9.44 7.91
C TYR A 47 -12.51 -10.62 6.92
N ASN A 48 -12.54 -10.34 5.61
CA ASN A 48 -12.44 -11.33 4.53
C ASN A 48 -13.57 -12.39 4.47
N TYR A 49 -14.81 -12.02 4.78
CA TYR A 49 -15.98 -12.90 4.67
C TYR A 49 -16.73 -12.68 3.35
N ILE A 50 -16.15 -13.11 2.23
CA ILE A 50 -16.71 -12.91 0.89
C ILE A 50 -18.09 -13.57 0.68
N SER A 51 -18.36 -14.67 1.37
CA SER A 51 -19.64 -15.39 1.32
C SER A 51 -20.83 -14.49 1.71
N ILE A 52 -20.63 -13.61 2.71
CA ILE A 52 -21.62 -12.67 3.21
C ILE A 52 -21.87 -11.57 2.17
N VAL A 53 -20.80 -11.03 1.58
CA VAL A 53 -20.89 -9.96 0.57
C VAL A 53 -21.51 -10.47 -0.73
N LYS A 54 -21.12 -11.66 -1.20
CA LYS A 54 -21.79 -12.34 -2.32
C LYS A 54 -23.26 -12.56 -2.03
N TYR A 55 -23.60 -13.10 -0.86
CA TYR A 55 -25.00 -13.30 -0.48
C TYR A 55 -25.82 -12.02 -0.54
N ALA A 56 -25.32 -10.91 0.02
CA ALA A 56 -26.05 -9.64 0.02
C ALA A 56 -26.26 -9.07 -1.40
N ILE A 57 -25.21 -9.07 -2.22
CA ILE A 57 -25.25 -8.46 -3.55
C ILE A 57 -26.01 -9.36 -4.55
N ASP A 58 -25.71 -10.66 -4.59
CA ASP A 58 -26.33 -11.61 -5.54
C ASP A 58 -27.84 -11.76 -5.30
N ASN A 59 -28.31 -11.50 -4.08
CA ASN A 59 -29.73 -11.54 -3.72
C ASN A 59 -30.38 -10.15 -3.67
N ASN A 60 -29.71 -9.11 -4.17
CA ASN A 60 -30.20 -7.73 -4.23
C ASN A 60 -30.68 -7.18 -2.87
N LEU A 61 -30.02 -7.56 -1.77
CA LEU A 61 -30.36 -7.08 -0.42
C LEU A 61 -29.87 -5.65 -0.15
N ILE A 62 -29.02 -5.12 -1.04
CA ILE A 62 -28.45 -3.78 -0.98
C ILE A 62 -28.12 -3.29 -2.39
N ASP A 63 -28.40 -2.02 -2.66
CA ASP A 63 -27.88 -1.34 -3.85
C ASP A 63 -26.50 -0.76 -3.55
N ILE A 64 -25.46 -1.46 -4.02
CA ILE A 64 -24.06 -1.04 -3.85
C ILE A 64 -23.68 0.21 -4.66
N ASN A 65 -24.50 0.63 -5.63
CA ASN A 65 -24.26 1.87 -6.37
C ASN A 65 -24.87 3.10 -5.69
N SER A 66 -25.62 2.88 -4.60
CA SER A 66 -26.15 3.96 -3.79
C SER A 66 -25.05 4.72 -3.05
N LYS A 67 -25.38 5.92 -2.58
CA LYS A 67 -24.46 6.82 -1.91
C LYS A 67 -23.91 6.19 -0.63
N SER A 68 -22.59 6.19 -0.48
CA SER A 68 -21.90 5.74 0.73
C SER A 68 -22.18 6.67 1.92
N ARG A 69 -22.34 6.09 3.11
CA ARG A 69 -22.38 6.79 4.40
C ARG A 69 -21.03 7.40 4.74
N ASN A 70 -19.94 6.78 4.29
CA ASN A 70 -18.62 7.38 4.34
C ASN A 70 -18.49 8.45 3.23
N LYS A 71 -18.37 9.71 3.64
CA LYS A 71 -18.36 10.88 2.73
C LYS A 71 -17.14 10.94 1.81
N GLU A 72 -16.09 10.18 2.08
CA GLU A 72 -14.91 10.09 1.23
C GLU A 72 -15.17 9.26 -0.05
N PHE A 73 -16.22 8.43 -0.06
CA PHE A 73 -16.56 7.57 -1.18
C PHE A 73 -17.89 7.99 -1.81
N ALA A 74 -17.94 7.98 -3.14
CA ALA A 74 -19.16 8.33 -3.87
C ALA A 74 -20.25 7.26 -3.70
N THR A 75 -19.86 5.98 -3.76
CA THR A 75 -20.77 4.83 -3.68
C THR A 75 -20.33 3.82 -2.63
N ILE A 76 -21.26 2.98 -2.16
CA ILE A 76 -20.97 1.84 -1.29
C ILE A 76 -19.95 0.91 -1.97
N TYR A 77 -20.08 0.66 -3.27
CA TYR A 77 -19.14 -0.12 -4.06
C TYR A 77 -17.71 0.43 -3.93
N ASP A 78 -17.52 1.75 -4.09
CA ASP A 78 -16.19 2.36 -4.04
C ASP A 78 -15.56 2.20 -2.65
N HIS A 79 -16.36 2.31 -1.60
CA HIS A 79 -15.92 2.09 -0.23
C HIS A 79 -15.51 0.62 0.00
N LEU A 80 -16.35 -0.35 -0.36
CA LEU A 80 -16.04 -1.78 -0.16
C LEU A 80 -14.84 -2.22 -1.03
N ALA A 81 -14.77 -1.76 -2.27
CA ALA A 81 -13.64 -2.05 -3.15
C ALA A 81 -12.34 -1.42 -2.64
N TYR A 82 -12.41 -0.23 -2.03
CA TYR A 82 -11.25 0.37 -1.36
C TYR A 82 -10.79 -0.49 -0.18
N VAL A 83 -11.70 -0.91 0.72
CA VAL A 83 -11.38 -1.75 1.88
C VAL A 83 -10.76 -3.08 1.44
N ALA A 84 -11.33 -3.73 0.42
CA ALA A 84 -10.79 -4.98 -0.12
C ALA A 84 -9.38 -4.81 -0.70
N ARG A 85 -9.12 -3.69 -1.40
CA ARG A 85 -7.78 -3.36 -1.93
C ARG A 85 -6.78 -3.08 -0.83
N GLN A 86 -7.15 -2.30 0.19
CA GLN A 86 -6.27 -2.00 1.32
C GLN A 86 -5.82 -3.26 2.07
N ASN A 87 -6.67 -4.30 2.10
CA ASN A 87 -6.37 -5.57 2.75
C ASN A 87 -5.88 -6.67 1.78
N ASN A 88 -5.66 -6.35 0.50
CA ASN A 88 -5.20 -7.28 -0.54
C ASN A 88 -6.07 -8.56 -0.70
N TYR A 89 -7.39 -8.46 -0.52
CA TYR A 89 -8.27 -9.61 -0.69
C TYR A 89 -8.57 -9.85 -2.18
N LYS A 90 -7.85 -10.83 -2.76
CA LYS A 90 -7.94 -11.18 -4.19
C LYS A 90 -9.36 -11.62 -4.59
N ASP A 91 -9.99 -12.49 -3.80
CA ASP A 91 -11.33 -12.99 -4.10
C ASP A 91 -12.38 -11.87 -4.19
N PHE A 92 -12.25 -10.84 -3.34
CA PHE A 92 -13.07 -9.65 -3.40
C PHE A 92 -12.77 -8.79 -4.63
N SER A 93 -11.48 -8.64 -4.98
CA SER A 93 -11.06 -7.88 -6.15
C SER A 93 -11.60 -8.51 -7.45
N ASP A 94 -11.53 -9.83 -7.56
CA ASP A 94 -12.08 -10.59 -8.68
C ASP A 94 -13.60 -10.43 -8.73
N TYR A 95 -14.28 -10.59 -7.59
CA TYR A 95 -15.73 -10.47 -7.49
C TYR A 95 -16.23 -9.06 -7.86
N PHE A 96 -15.64 -8.00 -7.28
CA PHE A 96 -16.02 -6.62 -7.61
C PHE A 96 -15.72 -6.25 -9.07
N SER A 97 -14.64 -6.79 -9.64
CA SER A 97 -14.32 -6.59 -11.07
C SER A 97 -15.36 -7.23 -11.98
N ASN A 98 -15.86 -8.42 -11.63
CA ASN A 98 -16.92 -9.10 -12.37
C ASN A 98 -18.26 -8.37 -12.29
N LEU A 99 -18.57 -7.72 -11.16
CA LEU A 99 -19.78 -6.89 -11.02
C LEU A 99 -19.80 -5.71 -12.00
N LYS A 100 -18.63 -5.13 -12.34
CA LYS A 100 -18.53 -4.04 -13.33
C LYS A 100 -18.56 -4.52 -14.78
N ASN A 101 -18.16 -5.76 -15.05
CA ASN A 101 -18.07 -6.33 -16.38
C ASN A 101 -18.58 -7.79 -16.39
N PRO A 102 -19.91 -8.00 -16.39
CA PRO A 102 -20.51 -9.32 -16.23
C PRO A 102 -20.20 -10.33 -17.36
N ASN A 103 -19.55 -9.90 -18.47
CA ASN A 103 -19.28 -10.72 -19.66
C ASN A 103 -17.80 -11.06 -19.91
N LYS A 104 -16.92 -11.00 -18.89
CA LYS A 104 -15.59 -11.65 -18.99
C LYS A 104 -15.66 -13.03 -18.35
N GLU A 105 -15.84 -14.06 -19.16
CA GLU A 105 -15.59 -15.43 -18.73
C GLU A 105 -14.17 -15.52 -18.15
N ILE A 106 -14.06 -15.96 -16.91
CA ILE A 106 -12.79 -16.24 -16.26
C ILE A 106 -12.26 -17.53 -16.89
N SER A 107 -11.49 -17.41 -17.97
CA SER A 107 -10.67 -18.49 -18.46
C SER A 107 -9.69 -18.88 -17.35
N GLN A 108 -9.91 -20.06 -16.76
CA GLN A 108 -8.93 -20.76 -15.94
C GLN A 108 -7.72 -21.09 -16.80
N ASN A 109 -6.79 -20.16 -16.93
CA ASN A 109 -5.48 -20.45 -17.48
C ASN A 109 -4.48 -20.48 -16.33
N ASN A 110 -4.10 -21.71 -16.01
CA ASN A 110 -2.83 -22.03 -15.40
C ASN A 110 -1.70 -21.39 -16.22
N GLU A 111 -0.72 -20.87 -15.47
CA GLU A 111 0.65 -20.55 -15.87
C GLU A 111 0.86 -19.57 -17.04
N ASN A 112 1.68 -18.56 -16.73
CA ASN A 112 2.43 -17.74 -17.65
C ASN A 112 1.60 -16.89 -18.62
N ASP A 113 1.10 -15.76 -18.13
CA ASP A 113 1.09 -14.60 -19.02
C ASP A 113 1.44 -13.29 -18.32
N LYS A 114 2.57 -12.74 -18.75
CA LYS A 114 3.03 -11.39 -18.45
C LYS A 114 2.15 -10.42 -19.25
N THR A 115 0.99 -10.05 -18.71
CA THR A 115 0.24 -8.93 -19.29
C THR A 115 0.38 -7.70 -18.42
N ASN A 116 1.33 -6.85 -18.83
CA ASN A 116 1.41 -5.44 -18.48
C ASN A 116 0.05 -4.77 -18.69
N ILE A 117 -0.71 -4.56 -17.61
CA ILE A 117 -1.79 -3.58 -17.61
C ILE A 117 -1.12 -2.22 -17.45
N LYS A 118 -0.86 -1.55 -18.57
CA LYS A 118 -0.61 -0.11 -18.59
C LYS A 118 -1.89 0.60 -18.15
N THR A 119 -2.09 0.72 -16.85
CA THR A 119 -2.83 1.86 -16.31
C THR A 119 -2.09 3.11 -16.78
N LYS A 120 -2.83 4.07 -17.37
CA LYS A 120 -2.36 5.46 -17.49
C LYS A 120 -2.29 6.07 -16.08
N ASN A 121 -1.42 5.52 -15.23
CA ASN A 121 -0.95 6.20 -14.05
C ASN A 121 0.11 7.17 -14.55
N LYS A 122 0.14 8.40 -14.00
CA LYS A 122 1.34 9.24 -14.06
C LYS A 122 2.53 8.32 -13.83
N ASP A 123 3.57 8.39 -14.66
CA ASP A 123 4.79 7.59 -14.50
C ASP A 123 5.45 7.94 -13.16
N ILE A 124 4.90 7.40 -12.08
CA ILE A 124 5.48 7.44 -10.75
C ILE A 124 6.60 6.44 -10.84
N ASN A 125 7.82 6.97 -10.93
CA ASN A 125 9.00 6.14 -10.88
C ASN A 125 9.09 5.62 -9.44
N ILE A 126 8.82 4.34 -9.22
CA ILE A 126 8.91 3.73 -7.89
C ILE A 126 10.30 3.10 -7.77
N PRO A 127 11.03 3.26 -6.64
CA PRO A 127 12.29 2.55 -6.43
C PRO A 127 12.11 1.04 -6.67
N SER A 128 13.15 0.39 -7.20
CA SER A 128 13.08 -1.04 -7.55
C SER A 128 13.97 -1.85 -6.63
N VAL A 129 13.34 -2.60 -5.72
CA VAL A 129 14.00 -3.62 -4.90
C VAL A 129 13.28 -4.93 -5.14
N VAL A 130 13.95 -5.85 -5.83
CA VAL A 130 13.32 -7.06 -6.36
C VAL A 130 13.53 -8.23 -5.40
N CYS A 131 12.43 -8.85 -4.97
CA CYS A 131 12.48 -10.09 -4.21
C CYS A 131 13.12 -11.21 -5.05
N LYS A 132 14.20 -11.83 -4.54
CA LYS A 132 14.89 -12.91 -5.26
C LYS A 132 13.98 -14.13 -5.52
N LYS A 133 13.00 -14.40 -4.64
CA LYS A 133 12.11 -15.57 -4.71
C LYS A 133 10.96 -15.36 -5.70
N CYS A 134 10.09 -14.36 -5.49
CA CYS A 134 8.90 -14.15 -6.33
C CYS A 134 9.09 -13.13 -7.47
N LYS A 135 10.28 -12.51 -7.57
CA LYS A 135 10.63 -11.48 -8.58
C LYS A 135 9.77 -10.22 -8.55
N SER A 136 8.92 -10.05 -7.55
CA SER A 136 8.15 -8.82 -7.35
C SER A 136 9.03 -7.69 -6.82
N ASN A 137 8.74 -6.46 -7.24
CA ASN A 137 9.29 -5.26 -6.62
C ASN A 137 8.60 -5.03 -5.26
N ILE A 138 9.34 -5.05 -4.17
CA ILE A 138 8.77 -4.95 -2.82
C ILE A 138 8.14 -3.59 -2.52
N PHE A 139 8.51 -2.53 -3.25
CA PHE A 139 7.84 -1.23 -3.13
C PHE A 139 6.47 -1.19 -3.82
N GLU A 140 6.20 -2.13 -4.72
CA GLU A 140 4.90 -2.26 -5.39
C GLU A 140 3.98 -3.23 -4.63
N VAL A 141 4.53 -4.36 -4.18
CA VAL A 141 3.74 -5.40 -3.49
C VAL A 141 3.74 -5.27 -1.96
N GLY A 142 4.59 -4.41 -1.40
CA GLY A 142 4.79 -4.25 0.04
C GLY A 142 5.92 -5.12 0.61
N TYR A 143 6.38 -4.72 1.79
CA TYR A 143 7.31 -5.46 2.64
C TYR A 143 6.89 -5.38 4.10
N ILE A 144 7.33 -6.36 4.90
CA ILE A 144 7.07 -6.48 6.33
C ILE A 144 8.38 -6.22 7.07
N VAL A 145 8.32 -5.44 8.14
CA VAL A 145 9.42 -5.22 9.09
C VAL A 145 9.07 -5.90 10.40
N CYS A 146 10.04 -6.60 11.00
CA CYS A 146 9.84 -7.30 12.26
C CYS A 146 10.50 -6.53 13.42
N GLU A 147 9.75 -6.37 14.50
CA GLU A 147 10.23 -5.85 15.78
C GLU A 147 10.05 -6.93 16.85
N ASN A 148 11.02 -7.05 17.75
CA ASN A 148 10.93 -7.88 18.94
C ASN A 148 10.54 -7.00 20.12
N LYS A 149 9.49 -7.40 20.86
CA LYS A 149 9.02 -6.69 22.06
C LYS A 149 8.92 -7.66 23.22
N ILE A 150 9.51 -7.29 24.35
CA ILE A 150 9.51 -8.09 25.57
C ILE A 150 8.60 -7.39 26.58
N PHE A 151 7.67 -8.16 27.16
CA PHE A 151 6.74 -7.68 28.17
C PHE A 151 6.99 -8.39 29.51
N LYS A 152 6.73 -7.67 30.60
CA LYS A 152 6.70 -8.21 31.96
C LYS A 152 5.45 -7.73 32.68
N PHE A 153 4.86 -8.56 33.53
CA PHE A 153 3.77 -8.11 34.39
C PHE A 153 4.28 -7.13 35.46
N SER A 154 3.67 -5.95 35.56
CA SER A 154 3.89 -4.99 36.63
C SER A 154 2.81 -5.16 37.70
N PRO A 155 3.16 -5.57 38.93
CA PRO A 155 2.21 -5.59 40.04
C PRO A 155 1.67 -4.20 40.38
N ASP A 156 2.51 -3.17 40.26
CA ASP A 156 2.15 -1.79 40.58
C ASP A 156 1.10 -1.23 39.62
N GLU A 157 1.19 -1.58 38.33
CA GLU A 157 0.20 -1.17 37.32
C GLU A 157 -0.89 -2.23 37.07
N ASN A 158 -0.79 -3.39 37.74
CA ASN A 158 -1.66 -4.55 37.57
C ASN A 158 -1.90 -4.94 36.09
N LYS A 159 -0.87 -4.81 35.25
CA LYS A 159 -0.93 -5.12 33.81
C LYS A 159 0.45 -5.46 33.23
N PRO A 160 0.52 -6.10 32.05
CA PRO A 160 1.77 -6.23 31.29
C PRO A 160 2.31 -4.86 30.87
N VAL A 161 3.59 -4.63 31.12
CA VAL A 161 4.34 -3.46 30.66
C VAL A 161 5.45 -3.90 29.72
N GLU A 162 5.70 -3.12 28.67
CA GLU A 162 6.82 -3.32 27.76
C GLU A 162 8.12 -3.01 28.50
N ILE A 163 9.08 -3.93 28.49
CA ILE A 163 10.38 -3.78 29.15
C ILE A 163 11.55 -3.66 28.17
N ALA A 164 11.38 -4.13 26.94
CA ALA A 164 12.37 -3.96 25.89
C ALA A 164 11.71 -3.99 24.52
N LYS A 165 12.30 -3.24 23.59
CA LYS A 165 12.00 -3.24 22.16
C LYS A 165 13.32 -3.33 21.39
N GLU A 166 13.37 -4.20 20.40
CA GLU A 166 14.52 -4.38 19.51
C GLU A 166 14.03 -4.51 18.06
N ASP A 167 14.57 -3.68 17.17
CA ASP A 167 14.27 -3.78 15.74
C ASP A 167 15.11 -4.91 15.14
N LEU A 168 14.48 -5.92 14.54
CA LEU A 168 15.18 -7.09 14.01
C LEU A 168 15.88 -6.82 12.67
N ASN A 169 15.89 -5.55 12.19
CA ASN A 169 16.47 -5.07 10.94
C ASN A 169 16.20 -5.97 9.71
N SER A 170 15.12 -6.74 9.76
CA SER A 170 14.76 -7.72 8.74
C SER A 170 13.61 -7.19 7.91
N VAL A 171 13.74 -7.39 6.60
CA VAL A 171 12.73 -7.04 5.62
C VAL A 171 12.21 -8.33 5.02
N ILE A 172 10.90 -8.54 5.05
CA ILE A 172 10.26 -9.73 4.48
C ILE A 172 9.39 -9.29 3.31
N CYS A 173 9.48 -9.98 2.18
CA CYS A 173 8.60 -9.74 1.04
C CYS A 173 7.14 -10.06 1.40
N TYR A 174 6.24 -9.09 1.29
CA TYR A 174 4.82 -9.31 1.59
C TYR A 174 4.17 -10.34 0.64
N ASN A 175 4.59 -10.38 -0.63
CA ASN A 175 3.98 -11.26 -1.62
C ASN A 175 4.31 -12.76 -1.41
N CYS A 176 5.46 -13.10 -0.85
CA CYS A 176 5.88 -14.52 -0.76
C CYS A 176 6.52 -14.93 0.57
N ASN A 177 6.49 -14.03 1.55
CA ASN A 177 7.00 -14.19 2.91
C ASN A 177 8.47 -14.64 2.98
N SER A 178 9.29 -14.34 1.96
CA SER A 178 10.73 -14.58 2.02
C SER A 178 11.47 -13.39 2.60
N LEU A 179 12.51 -13.67 3.40
CA LEU A 179 13.47 -12.65 3.81
C LEU A 179 14.13 -12.00 2.57
N ILE A 180 14.26 -10.68 2.61
CA ILE A 180 15.07 -9.91 1.67
C ILE A 180 16.46 -9.80 2.29
N GLU A 181 17.40 -10.58 1.74
CA GLU A 181 18.80 -10.56 2.17
C GLU A 181 19.45 -9.21 1.85
N ASP A 182 20.45 -8.83 2.64
CA ASP A 182 21.31 -7.65 2.42
C ASP A 182 20.54 -6.32 2.33
N THR A 183 19.39 -6.22 3.02
CA THR A 183 18.58 -5.00 3.05
C THR A 183 17.93 -4.83 4.40
N THR A 184 18.07 -3.64 4.98
CA THR A 184 17.41 -3.25 6.22
C THR A 184 16.29 -2.24 5.94
N PRO A 185 15.35 -2.03 6.89
CA PRO A 185 14.35 -0.97 6.77
C PRO A 185 14.95 0.41 6.52
N LYS A 186 16.09 0.73 7.15
CA LYS A 186 16.81 1.99 6.95
C LYS A 186 17.36 2.15 5.53
N ASP A 187 17.82 1.06 4.92
CA ASP A 187 18.29 1.10 3.53
C ASP A 187 17.14 1.40 2.57
N LEU A 188 15.94 0.87 2.84
CA LEU A 188 14.75 1.14 2.04
C LEU A 188 14.28 2.59 2.16
N GLU A 189 14.30 3.15 3.37
CA GLU A 189 14.01 4.57 3.60
C GLU A 189 15.01 5.47 2.87
N ALA A 190 16.32 5.17 2.98
CA ALA A 190 17.36 5.90 2.30
C ALA A 190 17.20 5.88 0.76
N LEU A 191 16.72 4.77 0.19
CA LEU A 191 16.43 4.67 -1.26
C LEU A 191 15.26 5.57 -1.70
N CYS A 192 14.25 5.73 -0.85
CA CYS A 192 13.17 6.68 -1.12
C CYS A 192 13.69 8.12 -1.11
N ASP A 193 14.56 8.46 -0.16
CA ASP A 193 15.10 9.80 -0.02
C ASP A 193 16.13 10.14 -1.11
N ILE A 194 17.03 9.22 -1.45
CA ILE A 194 18.14 9.46 -2.40
C ILE A 194 17.61 9.79 -3.80
N THR A 195 16.45 9.28 -4.17
CA THR A 195 15.80 9.55 -5.45
C THR A 195 15.03 10.87 -5.48
N THR A 196 14.89 11.58 -4.35
CA THR A 196 14.18 12.87 -4.28
C THR A 196 15.14 14.04 -4.14
N CYS A 197 14.82 15.16 -4.79
CA CYS A 197 15.60 16.38 -4.65
C CYS A 197 15.52 16.90 -3.21
N ILE A 198 16.66 17.07 -2.54
CA ILE A 198 16.70 17.53 -1.15
C ILE A 198 16.02 18.90 -0.95
N ASN A 199 16.12 19.77 -1.97
CA ASN A 199 15.65 21.15 -1.95
C ASN A 199 14.16 21.30 -2.28
N CYS A 200 13.66 20.58 -3.31
CA CYS A 200 12.28 20.75 -3.77
C CYS A 200 11.39 19.52 -3.61
N LYS A 201 11.92 18.42 -3.06
CA LYS A 201 11.24 17.14 -2.79
C LYS A 201 10.62 16.44 -4.00
N ASN A 202 10.93 16.91 -5.21
CA ASN A 202 10.49 16.23 -6.43
C ASN A 202 11.43 15.07 -6.76
N ASP A 203 10.89 14.00 -7.31
CA ASP A 203 11.67 12.84 -7.76
C ASP A 203 12.63 13.24 -8.89
N LEU A 204 13.93 13.01 -8.69
CA LEU A 204 15.00 13.34 -9.63
C LEU A 204 14.95 12.50 -10.91
N ARG A 205 14.32 11.32 -10.88
CA ARG A 205 14.15 10.46 -12.06
C ARG A 205 13.07 10.98 -13.00
N SER A 206 12.07 11.68 -12.45
CA SER A 206 10.99 12.29 -13.25
C SER A 206 11.31 13.71 -13.67
N THR A 207 11.91 14.50 -12.76
CA THR A 207 12.32 15.89 -13.05
C THR A 207 13.61 15.98 -13.85
N GLY A 208 14.37 14.89 -13.93
CA GLY A 208 15.67 14.83 -14.58
C GLY A 208 16.79 15.44 -13.72
N ILE A 209 18.02 15.09 -14.09
CA ILE A 209 19.24 15.68 -13.53
C ILE A 209 19.97 16.36 -14.68
N ILE A 210 20.30 17.63 -14.50
CA ILE A 210 20.97 18.46 -15.50
C ILE A 210 22.40 18.75 -15.08
N ASP A 211 23.30 18.86 -16.04
CA ASP A 211 24.65 19.39 -15.86
C ASP A 211 24.62 20.92 -15.95
N LYS A 212 25.25 21.58 -14.99
CA LYS A 212 25.44 23.02 -14.95
C LYS A 212 26.90 23.33 -14.86
N ARG A 213 27.30 24.44 -15.47
CA ARG A 213 28.66 24.95 -15.41
C ARG A 213 28.62 26.42 -15.03
N ASN A 214 29.46 26.80 -14.07
CA ASN A 214 29.59 28.19 -13.68
C ASN A 214 30.43 28.94 -14.71
N LEU A 215 30.09 30.21 -14.98
CA LEU A 215 30.94 31.11 -15.73
C LEU A 215 31.69 31.99 -14.74
N ILE A 216 33.01 31.95 -14.80
CA ILE A 216 33.90 32.73 -13.94
C ILE A 216 34.43 33.89 -14.76
N TYR A 217 34.11 35.11 -14.35
CA TYR A 217 34.62 36.29 -15.05
C TYR A 217 36.09 36.51 -14.71
N ASN A 218 36.93 36.52 -15.74
CA ASN A 218 38.36 36.76 -15.64
C ASN A 218 38.66 38.23 -15.97
N LYS A 219 39.10 38.97 -14.94
CA LYS A 219 39.39 40.40 -15.04
C LYS A 219 40.60 40.70 -15.92
N ASP A 220 41.56 39.78 -16.00
CA ASP A 220 42.82 39.99 -16.72
C ASP A 220 42.65 39.81 -18.23
N THR A 221 41.76 38.91 -18.64
CA THR A 221 41.46 38.62 -20.04
C THR A 221 40.17 39.28 -20.55
N ASN A 222 39.40 39.91 -19.65
CA ASN A 222 38.09 40.52 -19.90
C ASN A 222 37.09 39.54 -20.58
N LYS A 223 37.14 38.27 -20.16
CA LYS A 223 36.33 37.16 -20.73
C LYS A 223 35.76 36.28 -19.62
N PHE A 224 34.78 35.46 -19.97
CA PHE A 224 34.25 34.44 -19.08
C PHE A 224 34.95 33.11 -19.34
N ASP A 225 35.59 32.58 -18.31
CA ASP A 225 36.14 31.24 -18.29
C ASP A 225 35.07 30.25 -17.83
N LEU A 226 35.15 29.03 -18.34
CA LEU A 226 34.28 27.93 -17.93
C LEU A 226 34.80 27.36 -16.60
N GLY A 227 33.99 27.45 -15.56
CA GLY A 227 34.27 26.85 -14.25
C GLY A 227 33.90 25.37 -14.17
N ASP A 228 33.90 24.82 -12.96
CA ASP A 228 33.58 23.41 -12.73
C ASP A 228 32.15 23.05 -13.11
N THR A 229 31.98 21.82 -13.60
CA THR A 229 30.67 21.25 -13.91
C THR A 229 30.09 20.60 -12.65
N TYR A 230 28.82 20.86 -12.37
CA TYR A 230 28.09 20.27 -11.26
C TYR A 230 26.71 19.78 -11.71
N TYR A 231 26.16 18.79 -11.01
CA TYR A 231 24.84 18.24 -11.29
C TYR A 231 23.77 18.92 -10.44
N ALA A 232 22.64 19.22 -11.05
CA ALA A 232 21.51 19.90 -10.42
C ALA A 232 20.17 19.23 -10.74
N CYS A 233 19.18 19.45 -9.89
CA CYS A 233 17.80 19.02 -10.14
C CYS A 233 17.23 19.75 -11.35
N GLY A 234 16.64 19.03 -12.32
CA GLY A 234 16.07 19.62 -13.52
C GLY A 234 14.87 20.55 -13.28
N LYS A 235 14.27 20.53 -12.07
CA LYS A 235 13.13 21.38 -11.72
C LYS A 235 13.49 22.63 -10.92
N CYS A 236 14.29 22.50 -9.87
CA CYS A 236 14.66 23.66 -9.02
C CYS A 236 16.09 24.15 -9.26
N GLU A 237 16.84 23.46 -10.11
CA GLU A 237 18.19 23.82 -10.55
C GLU A 237 19.25 23.93 -9.44
N ASN A 238 18.90 23.50 -8.22
CA ASN A 238 19.83 23.40 -7.11
C ASN A 238 20.68 22.13 -7.21
N ALA A 239 21.93 22.23 -6.74
CA ALA A 239 22.89 21.14 -6.75
C ALA A 239 22.38 19.90 -5.98
N ILE A 240 22.65 18.72 -6.53
CA ILE A 240 22.43 17.44 -5.84
C ILE A 240 23.67 17.07 -5.01
N ASN A 241 23.47 16.32 -3.93
CA ASN A 241 24.56 15.94 -3.02
C ASN A 241 25.41 14.77 -3.59
N ASN A 242 26.54 14.47 -2.95
CA ASN A 242 27.47 13.43 -3.44
C ASN A 242 26.87 12.02 -3.39
N GLN A 243 26.08 11.68 -2.37
CA GLN A 243 25.40 10.38 -2.28
C GLN A 243 24.45 10.18 -3.48
N GLN A 244 23.72 11.22 -3.88
CA GLN A 244 22.86 11.20 -5.07
C GLN A 244 23.67 11.04 -6.35
N LYS A 245 24.82 11.71 -6.48
CA LYS A 245 25.72 11.54 -7.63
C LYS A 245 26.21 10.09 -7.76
N GLU A 246 26.65 9.48 -6.66
CA GLU A 246 27.10 8.09 -6.63
C GLU A 246 25.97 7.12 -7.02
N TYR A 247 24.78 7.31 -6.44
CA TYR A 247 23.61 6.48 -6.73
C TYR A 247 23.21 6.53 -8.22
N PHE A 248 23.15 7.73 -8.80
CA PHE A 248 22.82 7.91 -10.22
C PHE A 248 24.00 7.68 -11.18
N LYS A 249 25.18 7.31 -10.66
CA LYS A 249 26.42 7.06 -11.43
C LYS A 249 26.82 8.24 -12.32
N LEU A 250 26.67 9.45 -11.79
CA LEU A 250 27.03 10.70 -12.44
C LEU A 250 28.53 10.98 -12.24
N LYS A 251 29.22 11.46 -13.28
CA LYS A 251 30.70 11.58 -13.33
C LYS A 251 31.18 12.99 -13.08
#